data_AF-A0A9N7VB79-F1
#
_entry.id   AF-A0A9N7VB79-F1
#
_cell.length_a   1.000
_cell.length_b   1.000
_cell.length_c   1.000
_cell.angle_alpha   90.00
_cell.angle_beta   90.00
_cell.angle_gamma   90.00
#
_symmetry.space_group_name_H-M   'P 1'
#
loop_
_entity.id
_entity.type
_entity.pdbx_description
1 polymer ?
#
loop_
_entity_poly.entity_id
_entity_poly.type
_entity_poly.pdbx_seq_one_letter_code
_entity_poly.pdbx_strand_id
1 'polypeptide(L)'
;MCIGQGESIKLEDFTFEVYRSFLDSLCPRPELGNIFKLQGGDDGSLSVDQMTDFINNKQRDPRLNEILYPPLRPAQTHTVMERYQQDQAQLKQGVISLQAFSSYLSCDDNGVIPPEKLDQSEDMSFPLSHYFINSSHNTYLTAGQLAGSSSVEMYRQVLLAGCRCVELDVWKGRTAEEEPVITHGFTMTSEIPFKEVIEAIAECAFKTSPFPVILSFENHVDSLKQQAKMAEYCRSIFGDALLIDPLDKYPLESGLPLPSPQELMGKILIKNKKSHKPPNNTDTKRLTDQPANQSIEPASPSNNTGEERSASKYRKTEFFKVLTRVDDEDDRL
;
A
#
# COMPACT_ATOMS: atom_id res chain seq x y z
N MET A 1 1.79 2.19 49.95
CA MET A 1 2.67 3.32 50.31
C MET A 1 1.87 4.60 50.20
N CYS A 2 1.73 5.38 51.27
CA CYS A 2 1.15 6.73 51.20
C CYS A 2 2.31 7.71 51.06
N ILE A 3 2.51 8.21 49.85
CA ILE A 3 3.60 9.13 49.50
C ILE A 3 2.98 10.51 49.35
N GLY A 4 3.58 11.50 49.99
CA GLY A 4 3.08 12.87 50.02
C GLY A 4 3.15 13.54 48.65
N GLN A 5 2.29 14.54 48.42
CA GLN A 5 2.36 15.35 47.20
C GLN A 5 3.74 16.04 47.11
N GLY A 6 4.53 15.70 46.09
CA GLY A 6 5.89 16.23 45.87
C GLY A 6 7.03 15.25 46.17
N GLU A 7 6.73 14.04 46.64
CA GLU A 7 7.71 12.98 46.86
C GLU A 7 7.85 12.07 45.62
N SER A 8 9.01 11.45 45.45
CA SER A 8 9.30 10.51 44.36
C SER A 8 9.55 9.10 44.90
N ILE A 9 9.13 8.09 44.15
CA ILE A 9 9.40 6.67 44.45
C ILE A 9 10.77 6.34 43.87
N LYS A 10 11.65 5.71 44.66
CA LYS A 10 12.91 5.21 44.13
C LYS A 10 12.65 4.04 43.18
N LEU A 11 13.46 3.93 42.12
CA LEU A 11 13.31 2.84 41.14
C LEU A 11 13.42 1.44 41.78
N GLU A 12 14.29 1.28 42.78
CA GLU A 12 14.46 0.03 43.55
C GLU A 12 13.20 -0.40 44.32
N ASP A 13 12.36 0.56 44.72
CA ASP A 13 11.13 0.34 45.47
C ASP A 13 9.90 0.18 44.54
N PHE A 14 10.04 0.47 43.24
CA PHE A 14 8.97 0.40 42.24
C PHE A 14 9.09 -0.85 41.37
N THR A 15 9.01 -2.02 41.99
CA THR A 15 9.03 -3.29 41.27
C THR A 15 7.73 -3.52 40.50
N PHE A 16 7.74 -4.48 39.57
CA PHE A 16 6.56 -4.85 38.80
C PHE A 16 5.42 -5.35 39.70
N GLU A 17 5.74 -6.05 40.80
CA GLU A 17 4.77 -6.54 41.78
C GLU A 17 4.11 -5.38 42.54
N VAL A 18 4.89 -4.37 42.93
CA VAL A 18 4.38 -3.15 43.57
C VAL A 18 3.47 -2.38 42.61
N TYR A 19 3.87 -2.26 41.35
CA TYR A 19 3.06 -1.60 40.32
C TYR A 19 1.74 -2.35 40.06
N ARG A 20 1.78 -3.69 39.94
CA ARG A 20 0.59 -4.52 39.78
C ARG A 20 -0.37 -4.38 40.97
N SER A 21 0.14 -4.47 42.19
CA SER A 21 -0.67 -4.30 43.41
C SER A 21 -1.29 -2.90 43.51
N PHE A 22 -0.56 -1.87 43.05
CA PHE A 22 -1.10 -0.52 42.91
C PHE A 22 -2.26 -0.47 41.91
N LEU A 23 -2.13 -1.08 40.73
CA LEU A 23 -3.21 -1.15 39.73
C LEU A 23 -4.44 -1.88 40.28
N ASP A 24 -4.25 -3.01 40.95
CA ASP A 24 -5.34 -3.78 41.56
C ASP A 24 -6.10 -2.96 42.62
N SER A 25 -5.39 -2.10 43.35
CA SER A 25 -5.97 -1.19 44.34
C SER A 25 -6.68 0.00 43.71
N LEU A 26 -6.13 0.53 42.61
CA LEU A 26 -6.65 1.72 41.92
C LEU A 26 -7.89 1.39 41.07
N CYS A 27 -7.89 0.24 40.40
CA CYS A 27 -8.94 -0.18 39.49
C CYS A 27 -9.41 -1.61 39.82
N PRO A 28 -10.27 -1.78 40.83
CA PRO A 28 -10.85 -3.08 41.13
C PRO A 28 -11.62 -3.65 39.93
N ARG A 29 -11.44 -4.95 39.65
CA ARG A 29 -12.04 -5.66 38.50
C ARG A 29 -13.04 -6.73 38.94
N PRO A 30 -14.19 -6.37 39.55
CA PRO A 30 -15.16 -7.33 40.08
C PRO A 30 -15.75 -8.26 39.00
N GLU A 31 -15.80 -7.80 37.75
CA GLU A 31 -16.26 -8.58 36.62
C GLU A 31 -15.37 -9.79 36.32
N LEU A 32 -14.05 -9.71 36.56
CA LEU A 32 -13.15 -10.85 36.40
C LEU A 32 -13.48 -11.94 37.42
N GLY A 33 -13.77 -11.56 38.66
CA GLY A 33 -14.25 -12.48 39.69
C GLY A 33 -15.59 -13.12 39.32
N ASN A 34 -16.50 -12.36 38.72
CA ASN A 34 -17.79 -12.91 38.26
C ASN A 34 -17.61 -13.90 37.10
N ILE A 35 -16.77 -13.58 36.11
CA ILE A 35 -16.47 -14.48 34.98
C ILE A 35 -15.79 -15.76 35.50
N PHE A 36 -14.84 -15.64 36.43
CA PHE A 36 -14.15 -16.76 37.04
C PHE A 36 -15.11 -17.71 37.76
N LYS A 37 -16.05 -17.17 38.55
CA LYS A 37 -17.12 -17.95 39.19
C LYS A 37 -18.01 -18.65 38.18
N LEU A 38 -18.39 -17.98 37.10
CA LEU A 38 -19.19 -18.59 36.02
C LEU A 38 -18.48 -19.77 35.34
N GLN A 39 -17.15 -19.88 35.44
CA GLN A 39 -16.39 -21.03 34.94
C GLN A 39 -16.20 -22.15 35.99
N GLY A 40 -16.84 -22.02 37.16
CA GLY A 40 -16.78 -22.99 38.25
C GLY A 40 -15.83 -22.62 39.39
N GLY A 41 -15.32 -21.38 39.41
CA GLY A 41 -14.40 -20.87 40.43
C GLY A 41 -15.04 -20.35 41.71
N ASP A 42 -16.21 -20.89 42.10
CA ASP A 42 -16.98 -20.43 43.26
C ASP A 42 -16.25 -20.64 44.59
N ASP A 43 -15.40 -21.66 44.67
CA ASP A 43 -14.58 -21.98 45.84
C ASP A 43 -13.26 -21.17 45.90
N GLY A 44 -13.04 -20.27 44.94
CA GLY A 44 -11.84 -19.45 44.82
C GLY A 44 -10.77 -20.04 43.90
N SER A 45 -11.02 -21.19 43.25
CA SER A 45 -10.09 -21.82 42.33
C SER A 45 -10.73 -22.45 41.10
N LEU A 46 -10.00 -22.55 39.99
CA LEU A 46 -10.39 -23.36 38.84
C LEU A 46 -9.47 -24.58 38.72
N SER A 47 -10.02 -25.71 38.29
CA SER A 47 -9.22 -26.85 37.87
C SER A 47 -8.63 -26.62 36.48
N VAL A 48 -7.56 -27.35 36.14
CA VAL A 48 -7.00 -27.35 34.77
C VAL A 48 -8.05 -27.80 33.74
N ASP A 49 -8.93 -28.74 34.07
CA ASP A 49 -10.00 -29.19 33.18
C ASP A 49 -11.04 -28.09 32.95
N GLN A 50 -11.48 -27.39 34.00
CA GLN A 50 -12.39 -26.25 33.89
C GLN A 50 -11.80 -25.11 33.04
N MET A 51 -10.51 -24.82 33.22
CA MET A 51 -9.81 -23.85 32.38
C MET A 51 -9.71 -24.32 30.92
N THR A 52 -9.47 -25.61 30.71
CA THR A 52 -9.42 -26.21 29.35
C THR A 52 -10.78 -26.08 28.66
N ASP A 53 -11.86 -26.37 29.38
CA ASP A 53 -13.23 -26.21 28.89
C ASP A 53 -13.56 -24.75 28.59
N PHE A 54 -13.11 -23.83 29.44
CA PHE A 54 -13.26 -22.39 29.19
C PHE A 54 -12.57 -21.98 27.87
N ILE A 55 -11.30 -22.37 27.68
CA ILE A 55 -10.57 -22.03 26.45
C ILE A 55 -11.26 -22.63 25.23
N ASN A 56 -11.60 -23.91 25.25
CA ASN A 56 -12.14 -24.61 24.09
C ASN A 56 -13.58 -24.25 23.76
N ASN A 57 -14.40 -23.87 24.74
CA ASN A 57 -15.83 -23.64 24.54
C ASN A 57 -16.25 -22.16 24.62
N LYS A 58 -15.44 -21.29 25.22
CA LYS A 58 -15.74 -19.85 25.36
C LYS A 58 -14.79 -18.96 24.56
N GLN A 59 -13.50 -19.29 24.54
CA GLN A 59 -12.49 -18.46 23.86
C GLN A 59 -12.31 -18.86 22.38
N ARG A 60 -12.57 -20.13 22.04
CA ARG A 60 -12.42 -20.64 20.68
C ARG A 60 -13.52 -20.11 19.75
N ASP A 61 -13.11 -19.65 18.56
CA ASP A 61 -14.06 -19.37 17.48
C ASP A 61 -14.67 -20.69 16.95
N PRO A 62 -15.99 -20.90 17.05
CA PRO A 62 -16.65 -22.14 16.64
C PRO A 62 -16.58 -22.39 15.12
N ARG A 63 -16.23 -21.38 14.31
CA ARG A 63 -16.10 -21.51 12.84
C ARG A 63 -14.80 -22.18 12.42
N LEU A 64 -13.81 -22.27 13.30
CA LEU A 64 -12.51 -22.85 12.99
C LEU A 64 -12.58 -24.37 12.87
N ASN A 65 -11.89 -24.92 11.86
CA ASN A 65 -11.80 -26.36 11.65
C ASN A 65 -10.97 -27.02 12.76
N GLU A 66 -11.47 -28.09 13.37
CA GLU A 66 -10.84 -28.76 14.53
C GLU A 66 -9.56 -29.55 14.18
N ILE A 67 -9.35 -29.90 12.92
CA ILE A 67 -8.12 -30.58 12.49
C ILE A 67 -6.99 -29.56 12.29
N LEU A 68 -7.31 -28.42 11.66
CA LEU A 68 -6.35 -27.33 11.43
C LEU A 68 -6.06 -26.54 12.72
N TYR A 69 -7.08 -26.35 13.56
CA TYR A 69 -7.03 -25.64 14.83
C TYR A 69 -7.55 -26.56 15.95
N PRO A 70 -6.70 -27.51 16.40
CA PRO A 70 -7.09 -28.49 17.40
C PRO A 70 -7.37 -27.83 18.75
N PRO A 71 -8.39 -28.30 19.49
CA PRO A 71 -8.65 -27.82 20.83
C PRO A 71 -7.47 -28.14 21.76
N LEU A 72 -7.29 -27.32 22.80
CA LEU A 72 -6.27 -27.55 23.81
C LEU A 72 -6.61 -28.80 24.63
N ARG A 73 -5.59 -29.61 24.91
CA ARG A 73 -5.68 -30.69 25.88
C ARG A 73 -5.32 -30.19 27.28
N PRO A 74 -5.81 -30.81 28.37
CA PRO A 74 -5.50 -30.39 29.74
C PRO A 74 -4.00 -30.24 30.02
N ALA A 75 -3.16 -31.14 29.50
CA ALA A 75 -1.71 -31.03 29.63
C ALA A 75 -1.14 -29.77 28.97
N GLN A 76 -1.68 -29.35 27.83
CA GLN A 76 -1.27 -28.12 27.14
C GLN A 76 -1.77 -26.89 27.90
N THR A 77 -3.00 -26.93 28.42
CA THR A 77 -3.54 -25.88 29.29
C THR A 77 -2.66 -25.70 30.53
N HIS A 78 -2.23 -26.79 31.18
CA HIS A 78 -1.28 -26.71 32.30
C HIS A 78 -0.01 -25.95 31.90
N THR A 79 0.63 -26.32 30.79
CA THR A 79 1.83 -25.63 30.29
C THR A 79 1.59 -24.16 29.98
N VAL A 80 0.44 -23.80 29.42
CA VAL A 80 0.09 -22.38 29.21
C VAL A 80 0.03 -21.65 30.54
N MET A 81 -0.61 -22.25 31.55
CA MET A 81 -0.80 -21.66 32.87
C MET A 81 0.47 -21.57 33.72
N GLU A 82 1.53 -22.31 33.40
CA GLU A 82 2.85 -22.17 34.05
C GLU A 82 3.40 -20.74 33.95
N ARG A 83 3.05 -20.00 32.89
CA ARG A 83 3.47 -18.59 32.70
C ARG A 83 2.70 -17.60 33.56
N TYR A 84 1.49 -17.95 33.98
CA TYR A 84 0.56 -17.01 34.63
C TYR A 84 0.34 -17.31 36.12
N GLN A 85 0.46 -18.58 36.52
CA GLN A 85 0.35 -18.96 37.92
C GLN A 85 1.64 -18.61 38.67
N GLN A 86 1.53 -17.81 39.73
CA GLN A 86 2.68 -17.46 40.56
C GLN A 86 3.09 -18.63 41.47
N ASP A 87 2.10 -19.30 42.08
CA ASP A 87 2.32 -20.47 42.92
C ASP A 87 2.31 -21.76 42.07
N GLN A 88 3.49 -22.19 41.65
CA GLN A 88 3.67 -23.41 40.86
C GLN A 88 3.31 -24.69 41.62
N ALA A 89 3.28 -24.68 42.96
CA ALA A 89 2.84 -25.83 43.73
C ALA A 89 1.32 -26.04 43.60
N GLN A 90 0.55 -24.95 43.57
CA GLN A 90 -0.89 -25.00 43.28
C GLN A 90 -1.15 -25.53 41.86
N LEU A 91 -0.40 -25.05 40.87
CA LEU A 91 -0.58 -25.53 39.49
C LEU A 91 -0.33 -27.04 39.36
N LYS A 92 0.71 -27.57 40.03
CA LYS A 92 1.00 -29.01 40.07
C LYS A 92 -0.12 -29.83 40.72
N GLN A 93 -0.92 -29.23 41.59
CA GLN A 93 -2.13 -29.84 42.17
C GLN A 93 -3.36 -29.66 41.27
N GLY A 94 -3.20 -29.05 40.10
CA GLY A 94 -4.27 -28.78 39.14
C GLY A 94 -5.07 -27.51 39.44
N VAL A 95 -4.57 -26.62 40.30
CA VAL A 95 -5.29 -25.45 40.80
C VAL A 95 -4.82 -24.17 40.12
N ILE A 96 -5.78 -23.41 39.59
CA ILE A 96 -5.60 -22.12 38.91
C ILE A 96 -6.29 -21.02 39.72
N SER A 97 -5.54 -19.97 40.04
CA SER A 97 -6.03 -18.83 40.82
C SER A 97 -6.76 -17.81 39.94
N LEU A 98 -7.61 -16.97 40.56
CA LEU A 98 -8.23 -15.81 39.89
C LEU A 98 -7.18 -14.88 39.27
N GLN A 99 -6.04 -14.72 39.93
CA GLN A 99 -4.94 -13.88 39.43
C GLN A 99 -4.33 -14.47 38.16
N ALA A 100 -4.09 -15.79 38.13
CA ALA A 100 -3.56 -16.48 36.96
C ALA A 100 -4.56 -16.42 35.79
N PHE A 101 -5.85 -16.65 36.05
CA PHE A 101 -6.92 -16.50 35.07
C PHE A 101 -7.02 -15.07 34.50
N SER A 102 -6.96 -14.06 35.37
CA SER A 102 -7.00 -12.65 34.96
C SER A 102 -5.79 -12.26 34.11
N SER A 103 -4.62 -12.82 34.44
CA SER A 103 -3.39 -12.62 33.66
C SER A 103 -3.49 -13.28 32.28
N TYR A 104 -4.07 -14.49 32.20
CA TYR A 104 -4.36 -15.16 30.93
C TYR A 104 -5.32 -14.32 30.06
N LEU A 105 -6.40 -13.78 30.62
CA LEU A 105 -7.37 -13.01 29.84
C LEU A 105 -6.77 -11.77 29.15
N SER A 106 -5.72 -11.21 29.73
CA SER A 106 -5.07 -9.99 29.25
C SER A 106 -3.77 -10.27 28.49
N CYS A 107 -3.44 -11.53 28.23
CA CYS A 107 -2.19 -11.91 27.56
C CYS A 107 -2.33 -11.94 26.04
N ASP A 108 -1.18 -11.94 25.36
CA ASP A 108 -1.11 -11.97 23.89
C ASP A 108 -1.73 -13.25 23.30
N ASP A 109 -1.69 -14.38 24.02
CA ASP A 109 -2.30 -15.64 23.56
C ASP A 109 -3.84 -15.61 23.59
N ASN A 110 -4.44 -14.66 24.31
CA ASN A 110 -5.88 -14.44 24.36
C ASN A 110 -6.27 -13.14 23.63
N GLY A 111 -5.45 -12.73 22.65
CA GLY A 111 -5.72 -11.58 21.79
C GLY A 111 -7.00 -11.74 20.97
N VAL A 112 -7.67 -10.63 20.71
CA VAL A 112 -8.92 -10.61 19.92
C VAL A 112 -8.69 -10.88 18.43
N ILE A 113 -7.49 -10.56 17.92
CA ILE A 113 -7.11 -10.79 16.52
C ILE A 113 -6.11 -11.96 16.49
N PRO A 114 -6.38 -13.03 15.73
CA PRO A 114 -5.45 -14.13 15.58
C PRO A 114 -4.18 -13.66 14.82
N PRO A 115 -2.97 -14.07 15.22
CA PRO A 115 -1.72 -13.61 14.61
C PRO A 115 -1.65 -13.81 13.09
N GLU A 116 -2.25 -14.89 12.57
CA GLU A 116 -2.24 -15.21 11.13
C GLU A 116 -2.98 -14.17 10.27
N LYS A 117 -3.90 -13.40 10.88
CA LYS A 117 -4.61 -12.29 10.23
C LYS A 117 -3.81 -10.99 10.21
N LEU A 118 -2.77 -10.90 11.02
CA LEU A 118 -1.84 -9.76 11.04
C LEU A 118 -0.63 -10.00 10.15
N ASP A 119 -0.29 -11.26 9.91
CA ASP A 119 0.74 -11.65 8.95
C ASP A 119 0.23 -11.56 7.51
N GLN A 120 1.15 -11.40 6.57
CA GLN A 120 0.85 -11.35 5.14
C GLN A 120 0.59 -12.78 4.62
N SER A 121 -0.59 -13.31 4.93
CA SER A 121 -0.94 -14.71 4.69
C SER A 121 -1.79 -14.94 3.43
N GLU A 122 -2.20 -13.88 2.72
CA GLU A 122 -2.94 -14.01 1.47
C GLU A 122 -2.06 -14.49 0.30
N ASP A 123 -2.67 -15.25 -0.60
CA ASP A 123 -2.04 -15.61 -1.88
C ASP A 123 -1.99 -14.38 -2.79
N MET A 124 -0.77 -13.93 -3.10
CA MET A 124 -0.49 -12.74 -3.92
C MET A 124 -0.17 -13.07 -5.38
N SER A 125 -0.47 -14.30 -5.82
CA SER A 125 -0.20 -14.81 -7.17
C SER A 125 -1.38 -14.72 -8.15
N PHE A 126 -2.58 -14.32 -7.69
CA PHE A 126 -3.73 -14.09 -8.58
C PHE A 126 -3.57 -12.79 -9.37
N PRO A 127 -4.31 -12.61 -10.48
CA PRO A 127 -4.30 -11.36 -11.24
C PRO A 127 -4.66 -10.14 -10.37
N LEU A 128 -4.03 -8.99 -10.64
CA LEU A 128 -4.24 -7.75 -9.87
C LEU A 128 -5.72 -7.35 -9.68
N SER A 129 -6.59 -7.70 -10.63
CA SER A 129 -8.04 -7.44 -10.56
C SER A 129 -8.79 -8.24 -9.48
N HIS A 130 -8.15 -9.16 -8.77
CA HIS A 130 -8.77 -9.98 -7.72
C HIS A 130 -8.63 -9.37 -6.33
N TYR A 131 -7.91 -8.25 -6.20
CA TYR A 131 -7.55 -7.65 -4.91
C TYR A 131 -8.24 -6.31 -4.72
N PHE A 132 -8.65 -6.04 -3.47
CA PHE A 132 -8.94 -4.67 -3.05
C PHE A 132 -7.62 -3.92 -2.84
N ILE A 133 -7.50 -2.75 -3.46
CA ILE A 133 -6.28 -1.93 -3.42
C ILE A 133 -6.57 -0.68 -2.59
N ASN A 134 -5.84 -0.50 -1.48
CA ASN A 134 -5.91 0.71 -0.68
C ASN A 134 -5.52 1.92 -1.54
N SER A 135 -6.46 2.86 -1.74
CA SER A 135 -6.37 3.92 -2.74
C SER A 135 -6.70 5.27 -2.14
N SER A 136 -5.94 6.30 -2.50
CA SER A 136 -6.09 7.69 -2.06
C SER A 136 -6.57 8.56 -3.21
N HIS A 137 -7.54 9.42 -2.93
CA HIS A 137 -8.08 10.42 -3.86
C HIS A 137 -7.59 11.81 -3.48
N ASN A 138 -7.21 12.62 -4.47
CA ASN A 138 -6.59 13.93 -4.30
C ASN A 138 -5.50 13.91 -3.21
N THR A 139 -4.56 12.97 -3.34
CA THR A 139 -3.55 12.64 -2.32
C THR A 139 -2.75 13.84 -1.82
N TYR A 140 -2.57 14.84 -2.67
CA TYR A 140 -1.83 16.06 -2.35
C TYR A 140 -2.55 16.97 -1.33
N LEU A 141 -3.88 16.90 -1.19
CA LEU A 141 -4.65 17.80 -0.31
C LEU A 141 -4.58 17.36 1.15
N THR A 142 -4.28 18.31 2.04
CA THR A 142 -4.27 18.07 3.49
C THR A 142 -5.54 18.56 4.20
N ALA A 143 -6.41 19.28 3.50
CA ALA A 143 -7.60 19.92 4.05
C ALA A 143 -8.72 19.96 2.99
N GLY A 144 -9.64 20.93 3.09
CA GLY A 144 -10.81 21.01 2.23
C GLY A 144 -10.48 21.15 0.73
N GLN A 145 -11.41 20.68 -0.12
CA GLN A 145 -11.24 20.60 -1.58
C GLN A 145 -11.14 21.97 -2.28
N LEU A 146 -11.60 23.07 -1.65
CA LEU A 146 -11.71 24.38 -2.32
C LEU A 146 -10.61 25.38 -1.91
N ALA A 147 -10.13 25.30 -0.67
CA ALA A 147 -9.17 26.25 -0.08
C ALA A 147 -8.18 25.55 0.87
N GLY A 148 -7.93 24.26 0.65
CA GLY A 148 -6.98 23.47 1.42
C GLY A 148 -5.54 23.66 0.94
N SER A 149 -4.58 23.40 1.84
CA SER A 149 -3.17 23.30 1.46
C SER A 149 -2.89 21.96 0.77
N SER A 150 -1.99 22.01 -0.22
CA SER A 150 -1.37 20.86 -0.85
C SER A 150 -0.02 20.59 -0.20
N SER A 151 0.37 19.32 -0.04
CA SER A 151 1.62 18.93 0.61
C SER A 151 2.29 17.74 -0.06
N VAL A 152 3.59 17.86 -0.30
CA VAL A 152 4.45 16.74 -0.71
C VAL A 152 4.49 15.66 0.37
N GLU A 153 4.47 16.06 1.65
CA GLU A 153 4.55 15.13 2.77
C GLU A 153 3.34 14.18 2.84
N MET A 154 2.19 14.59 2.32
CA MET A 154 1.01 13.74 2.32
C MET A 154 1.24 12.46 1.51
N TYR A 155 2.00 12.52 0.40
CA TYR A 155 2.38 11.32 -0.36
C TYR A 155 3.23 10.35 0.47
N ARG A 156 4.16 10.85 1.29
CA ARG A 156 4.95 9.99 2.20
C ARG A 156 4.04 9.31 3.20
N GLN A 157 3.18 10.08 3.85
CA GLN A 157 2.29 9.58 4.91
C GLN A 157 1.33 8.52 4.40
N VAL A 158 0.68 8.74 3.24
CA VAL A 158 -0.27 7.73 2.71
C VAL A 158 0.43 6.45 2.29
N LEU A 159 1.63 6.54 1.70
CA LEU A 159 2.40 5.36 1.29
C LEU A 159 2.89 4.58 2.52
N LEU A 160 3.36 5.27 3.57
CA LEU A 160 3.73 4.66 4.84
C LEU A 160 2.54 3.99 5.53
N ALA A 161 1.34 4.57 5.44
CA ALA A 161 0.09 3.96 5.91
C ALA A 161 -0.38 2.75 5.07
N GLY A 162 0.36 2.36 4.02
CA GLY A 162 0.09 1.19 3.20
C GLY A 162 -0.78 1.46 1.98
N CYS A 163 -1.07 2.72 1.63
CA CYS A 163 -1.78 3.06 0.40
C CYS A 163 -0.94 2.64 -0.83
N ARG A 164 -1.57 2.04 -1.84
CA ARG A 164 -0.93 1.49 -3.06
C ARG A 164 -1.39 2.17 -4.34
N CYS A 165 -2.35 3.09 -4.28
CA CYS A 165 -2.76 3.91 -5.42
C CYS A 165 -2.89 5.37 -4.98
N VAL A 166 -2.11 6.26 -5.59
CA VAL A 166 -2.09 7.69 -5.27
C VAL A 166 -2.40 8.52 -6.50
N GLU A 167 -3.05 9.66 -6.29
CA GLU A 167 -3.54 10.54 -7.35
C GLU A 167 -2.67 11.79 -7.50
N LEU A 168 -2.38 12.17 -8.75
CA LEU A 168 -1.55 13.31 -9.11
C LEU A 168 -2.26 14.17 -10.16
N ASP A 169 -2.78 15.32 -9.74
CA ASP A 169 -3.41 16.30 -10.63
C ASP A 169 -2.35 17.25 -11.15
N VAL A 170 -1.80 16.95 -12.31
CA VAL A 170 -0.63 17.66 -12.83
C VAL A 170 -1.05 18.77 -13.77
N TRP A 171 -0.62 19.99 -13.45
CA TRP A 171 -0.90 21.21 -14.19
C TRP A 171 0.38 21.84 -14.73
N LYS A 172 0.21 22.69 -15.76
CA LYS A 172 1.32 23.42 -16.34
C LYS A 172 1.94 24.40 -15.35
N GLY A 173 3.27 24.44 -15.32
CA GLY A 173 4.01 25.45 -14.58
C GLY A 173 3.73 26.85 -15.12
N ARG A 174 3.50 27.81 -14.22
CA ARG A 174 3.29 29.23 -14.58
C ARG A 174 4.59 30.06 -14.55
N THR A 175 5.68 29.48 -14.08
CA THR A 175 6.98 30.17 -13.95
C THR A 175 7.77 30.14 -15.25
N ALA A 176 8.84 30.95 -15.33
CA ALA A 176 9.71 31.03 -16.51
C ALA A 176 10.43 29.70 -16.80
N GLU A 177 10.61 28.87 -15.79
CA GLU A 177 11.27 27.57 -15.84
C GLU A 177 10.35 26.43 -16.30
N GLU A 178 9.05 26.71 -16.46
CA GLU A 178 8.04 25.76 -16.95
C GLU A 178 8.04 24.43 -16.17
N GLU A 179 8.22 24.48 -14.83
CA GLU A 179 8.17 23.30 -13.97
C GLU A 179 6.71 22.83 -13.75
N PRO A 180 6.36 21.56 -14.05
CA PRO A 180 5.03 21.03 -13.78
C PRO A 180 4.71 21.08 -12.27
N VAL A 181 3.46 21.38 -11.95
CA VAL A 181 2.98 21.49 -10.56
C VAL A 181 1.80 20.56 -10.32
N ILE A 182 1.52 20.25 -9.06
CA ILE A 182 0.34 19.51 -8.62
C ILE A 182 -0.56 20.43 -7.79
N THR A 183 -1.84 20.50 -8.15
CA THR A 183 -2.85 21.29 -7.46
C THR A 183 -4.26 20.90 -7.89
N HIS A 184 -5.27 21.33 -7.14
CA HIS A 184 -6.66 21.15 -7.54
C HIS A 184 -7.09 22.32 -8.44
N GLY A 185 -7.34 22.02 -9.72
CA GLY A 185 -7.57 23.02 -10.77
C GLY A 185 -8.68 24.01 -10.46
N PHE A 186 -8.48 25.27 -10.84
CA PHE A 186 -9.47 26.35 -10.72
C PHE A 186 -9.98 26.60 -9.28
N THR A 187 -9.24 26.17 -8.26
CA THR A 187 -9.54 26.41 -6.84
C THR A 187 -8.50 27.31 -6.17
N MET A 188 -8.65 27.54 -4.86
CA MET A 188 -7.71 28.33 -4.05
C MET A 188 -6.69 27.44 -3.31
N THR A 189 -6.49 26.19 -3.76
CA THR A 189 -5.49 25.30 -3.15
C THR A 189 -4.07 25.72 -3.48
N SER A 190 -3.11 25.44 -2.59
CA SER A 190 -1.70 25.70 -2.90
C SER A 190 -1.18 24.75 -3.98
N GLU A 191 -0.10 25.17 -4.65
CA GLU A 191 0.60 24.38 -5.66
C GLU A 191 1.85 23.75 -5.03
N ILE A 192 2.17 22.50 -5.41
CA ILE A 192 3.42 21.83 -5.01
C ILE A 192 4.19 21.35 -6.25
N PRO A 193 5.54 21.33 -6.24
CA PRO A 193 6.32 20.93 -7.41
C PRO A 193 6.14 19.44 -7.72
N PHE A 194 5.89 19.09 -8.99
CA PHE A 194 5.75 17.71 -9.42
C PHE A 194 6.99 16.86 -9.11
N LYS A 195 8.18 17.42 -9.33
CA LYS A 195 9.46 16.74 -9.09
C LYS A 195 9.59 16.28 -7.63
N GLU A 196 9.29 17.15 -6.67
CA GLU A 196 9.37 16.84 -5.24
C GLU A 196 8.38 15.75 -4.83
N VAL A 197 7.20 15.71 -5.44
CA VAL A 197 6.23 14.63 -5.25
C VAL A 197 6.76 13.29 -5.76
N ILE A 198 7.36 13.27 -6.95
CA ILE A 198 7.97 12.04 -7.51
C ILE A 198 9.13 11.55 -6.62
N GLU A 199 9.96 12.46 -6.10
CA GLU A 199 11.03 12.13 -5.14
C GLU A 199 10.48 11.55 -3.83
N ALA A 200 9.42 12.16 -3.27
CA ALA A 200 8.76 11.67 -2.07
C ALA A 200 8.12 10.28 -2.25
N ILE A 201 7.50 10.04 -3.40
CA ILE A 201 6.95 8.72 -3.75
C ILE A 201 8.08 7.69 -3.84
N ALA A 202 9.18 8.00 -4.55
CA ALA A 202 10.30 7.07 -4.72
C ALA A 202 10.91 6.69 -3.36
N GLU A 203 10.97 7.64 -2.43
CA GLU A 203 11.50 7.41 -1.09
C GLU A 203 10.62 6.46 -0.25
N CYS A 204 9.30 6.55 -0.35
CA CYS A 204 8.37 5.87 0.56
C CYS A 204 7.57 4.71 -0.06
N ALA A 205 7.55 4.57 -1.39
CA ALA A 205 6.70 3.62 -2.11
C ALA A 205 6.76 2.20 -1.54
N PHE A 206 7.95 1.73 -1.14
CA PHE A 206 8.17 0.34 -0.73
C PHE A 206 8.64 0.17 0.73
N LYS A 207 8.56 1.21 1.58
CA LYS A 207 9.03 1.14 2.97
C LYS A 207 8.18 0.22 3.86
N THR A 208 6.86 0.20 3.66
CA THR A 208 5.91 -0.56 4.50
C THR A 208 5.19 -1.68 3.76
N SER A 209 5.34 -1.75 2.44
CA SER A 209 4.81 -2.85 1.63
C SER A 209 5.63 -2.98 0.34
N PRO A 210 6.08 -4.20 -0.05
CA PRO A 210 6.86 -4.42 -1.26
C PRO A 210 5.99 -4.48 -2.54
N PHE A 211 4.67 -4.45 -2.41
CA PHE A 211 3.73 -4.60 -3.51
C PHE A 211 3.63 -3.35 -4.40
N PRO A 212 3.18 -3.51 -5.66
CA PRO A 212 3.19 -2.43 -6.64
C PRO A 212 2.44 -1.18 -6.18
N VAL A 213 2.91 -0.03 -6.65
CA VAL A 213 2.27 1.27 -6.48
C VAL A 213 1.73 1.77 -7.81
N ILE A 214 0.49 2.24 -7.83
CA ILE A 214 -0.17 2.83 -9.00
C ILE A 214 -0.21 4.34 -8.84
N LEU A 215 0.27 5.06 -9.85
CA LEU A 215 0.18 6.51 -9.95
C LEU A 215 -0.97 6.87 -10.89
N SER A 216 -2.06 7.38 -10.36
CA SER A 216 -3.22 7.88 -11.12
C SER A 216 -2.95 9.32 -11.54
N PHE A 217 -2.56 9.54 -12.79
CA PHE A 217 -2.32 10.88 -13.33
C PHE A 217 -3.62 11.48 -13.87
N GLU A 218 -4.03 12.61 -13.30
CA GLU A 218 -4.96 13.54 -13.94
C GLU A 218 -4.15 14.62 -14.67
N ASN A 219 -3.87 14.38 -15.95
CA ASN A 219 -2.92 15.19 -16.71
C ASN A 219 -3.59 16.37 -17.42
N HIS A 220 -3.32 17.59 -16.95
CA HIS A 220 -3.76 18.86 -17.54
C HIS A 220 -2.62 19.62 -18.24
N VAL A 221 -1.44 19.01 -18.38
CA VAL A 221 -0.30 19.61 -19.06
C VAL A 221 -0.50 19.51 -20.57
N ASP A 222 -0.73 20.64 -21.23
CA ASP A 222 -0.96 20.77 -22.67
C ASP A 222 0.33 20.88 -23.50
N SER A 223 1.45 21.23 -22.86
CA SER A 223 2.77 21.38 -23.50
C SER A 223 3.53 20.06 -23.60
N LEU A 224 3.87 19.63 -24.82
CA LEU A 224 4.73 18.46 -25.07
C LEU A 224 6.11 18.58 -24.40
N LYS A 225 6.63 19.79 -24.22
CA LYS A 225 7.91 20.04 -23.55
C LYS A 225 7.80 19.72 -22.05
N GLN A 226 6.75 20.19 -21.39
CA GLN A 226 6.51 19.91 -19.98
C GLN A 226 6.12 18.45 -19.75
N GLN A 227 5.31 17.86 -20.64
CA GLN A 227 5.04 16.42 -20.59
C GLN A 227 6.36 15.65 -20.64
N ALA A 228 7.21 15.90 -21.66
CA ALA A 228 8.53 15.26 -21.80
C ALA A 228 9.36 15.30 -20.50
N LYS A 229 9.37 16.46 -19.85
CA LYS A 229 10.04 16.69 -18.56
C LYS A 229 9.47 15.82 -17.43
N MET A 230 8.15 15.66 -17.35
CA MET A 230 7.53 14.75 -16.37
C MET A 230 7.99 13.30 -16.55
N ALA A 231 8.07 12.79 -17.78
CA ALA A 231 8.57 11.42 -17.97
C ALA A 231 10.07 11.29 -17.73
N GLU A 232 10.85 12.32 -17.98
CA GLU A 232 12.26 12.34 -17.60
C GLU A 232 12.40 12.24 -16.07
N TYR A 233 11.61 13.00 -15.30
CA TYR A 233 11.56 12.87 -13.85
C TYR A 233 11.14 11.47 -13.40
N CYS A 234 10.04 10.91 -13.93
CA CYS A 234 9.64 9.55 -13.58
C CYS A 234 10.74 8.52 -13.88
N ARG A 235 11.37 8.57 -15.07
CA ARG A 235 12.43 7.62 -15.45
C ARG A 235 13.68 7.78 -14.60
N SER A 236 14.14 9.02 -14.38
CA SER A 236 15.38 9.28 -13.64
C SER A 236 15.24 9.00 -12.15
N ILE A 237 14.11 9.34 -11.55
CA ILE A 237 13.90 9.23 -10.10
C ILE A 237 13.48 7.82 -9.71
N PHE A 238 12.54 7.19 -10.43
CA PHE A 238 12.11 5.83 -10.10
C PHE A 238 13.07 4.76 -10.63
N GLY A 239 13.84 5.05 -11.68
CA GLY A 239 14.77 4.09 -12.29
C GLY A 239 14.11 2.76 -12.62
N ASP A 240 14.71 1.66 -12.16
CA ASP A 240 14.24 0.29 -12.41
C ASP A 240 12.90 -0.04 -11.74
N ALA A 241 12.46 0.76 -10.76
CA ALA A 241 11.15 0.58 -10.15
C ALA A 241 10.03 0.97 -11.13
N LEU A 242 10.27 1.88 -12.07
CA LEU A 242 9.27 2.25 -13.06
C LEU A 242 9.05 1.13 -14.07
N LEU A 243 7.82 0.62 -14.17
CA LEU A 243 7.45 -0.35 -15.19
C LEU A 243 7.26 0.38 -16.53
N ILE A 244 8.25 0.26 -17.42
CA ILE A 244 8.25 0.94 -18.74
C ILE A 244 7.69 0.07 -19.86
N ASP A 245 7.92 -1.24 -19.80
CA ASP A 245 7.51 -2.21 -20.81
C ASP A 245 6.66 -3.31 -20.17
N PRO A 246 5.72 -3.92 -20.92
CA PRO A 246 4.96 -5.06 -20.44
C PRO A 246 5.90 -6.21 -20.07
N LEU A 247 5.50 -7.02 -19.10
CA LEU A 247 6.20 -8.26 -18.79
C LEU A 247 6.01 -9.25 -19.95
N ASP A 248 7.05 -10.00 -20.33
CA ASP A 248 7.00 -10.93 -21.46
C ASP A 248 5.85 -11.95 -21.36
N LYS A 249 5.53 -12.38 -20.13
CA LYS A 249 4.44 -13.31 -19.83
C LYS A 249 3.05 -12.70 -20.02
N TYR A 250 2.94 -11.37 -19.98
CA TYR A 250 1.71 -10.60 -20.01
C TYR A 250 1.75 -9.53 -21.10
N PRO A 251 1.79 -9.93 -22.39
CA PRO A 251 1.71 -8.99 -23.48
C PRO A 251 0.36 -8.25 -23.44
N LEU A 252 0.31 -7.04 -24.00
CA LEU A 252 -0.88 -6.19 -24.01
C LEU A 252 -1.86 -6.61 -25.11
N GLU A 253 -2.42 -7.82 -24.96
CA GLU A 253 -3.39 -8.41 -25.88
C GLU A 253 -4.73 -8.63 -25.18
N SER A 254 -5.83 -8.56 -25.94
CA SER A 254 -7.17 -8.75 -25.39
C SER A 254 -7.37 -10.17 -24.88
N GLY A 255 -8.05 -10.30 -23.73
CA GLY A 255 -8.35 -11.59 -23.11
C GLY A 255 -7.25 -12.16 -22.22
N LEU A 256 -6.08 -11.51 -22.13
CA LEU A 256 -5.03 -11.91 -21.19
C LEU A 256 -5.26 -11.31 -19.79
N PRO A 257 -4.97 -12.06 -18.71
CA PRO A 257 -5.11 -11.56 -17.36
C PRO A 257 -4.03 -10.52 -17.03
N LEU A 258 -4.30 -9.69 -16.02
CA LEU A 258 -3.28 -8.80 -15.45
C LEU A 258 -2.21 -9.62 -14.70
N PRO A 259 -0.95 -9.13 -14.65
CA PRO A 259 0.05 -9.70 -13.76
C PRO A 259 -0.40 -9.70 -12.31
N SER A 260 0.16 -10.59 -11.51
CA SER A 260 -0.11 -10.64 -10.07
C SER A 260 0.64 -9.55 -9.29
N PRO A 261 0.16 -9.17 -8.08
CA PRO A 261 0.94 -8.32 -7.18
C PRO A 261 2.35 -8.84 -6.92
N GLN A 262 2.53 -10.17 -6.80
CA GLN A 262 3.82 -10.81 -6.59
C GLN A 262 4.78 -10.59 -7.78
N GLU A 263 4.29 -10.69 -9.01
CA GLU A 263 5.11 -10.46 -10.21
C GLU A 263 5.44 -8.97 -10.44
N LEU A 264 4.70 -8.07 -9.80
CA LEU A 264 4.88 -6.62 -9.85
C LEU A 264 5.53 -6.04 -8.59
N MET A 265 6.13 -6.87 -7.73
CA MET A 265 6.80 -6.39 -6.52
C MET A 265 7.88 -5.35 -6.85
N GLY A 266 7.91 -4.27 -6.07
CA GLY A 266 8.85 -3.16 -6.27
C GLY A 266 8.60 -2.33 -7.53
N LYS A 267 7.45 -2.51 -8.20
CA LYS A 267 7.13 -1.77 -9.44
C LYS A 267 6.16 -0.61 -9.20
N ILE A 268 6.40 0.46 -9.95
CA ILE A 268 5.54 1.64 -10.03
C ILE A 268 4.89 1.63 -11.41
N LEU A 269 3.56 1.67 -11.42
CA LEU A 269 2.72 1.66 -12.61
C LEU A 269 2.11 3.05 -12.82
N ILE A 270 2.00 3.50 -14.08
CA ILE A 270 1.43 4.80 -14.42
C ILE A 270 0.09 4.60 -15.12
N LYS A 271 -0.98 5.06 -14.48
CA LYS A 271 -2.29 5.21 -15.10
C LYS A 271 -2.39 6.62 -15.69
N ASN A 272 -2.37 6.74 -17.01
CA ASN A 272 -2.54 7.98 -17.75
C ASN A 272 -3.20 7.71 -19.12
N LYS A 273 -3.73 8.73 -19.79
CA LYS A 273 -4.32 8.62 -21.13
C LYS A 273 -3.28 8.19 -22.16
N LYS A 274 -3.63 7.21 -22.99
CA LYS A 274 -2.81 6.74 -24.12
C LYS A 274 -3.38 7.23 -25.45
N SER A 275 -2.54 7.75 -26.34
CA SER A 275 -2.93 8.05 -27.72
C SER A 275 -2.69 6.84 -28.62
N HIS A 276 -3.76 6.19 -29.07
CA HIS A 276 -3.71 5.15 -30.10
C HIS A 276 -3.65 5.80 -31.50
N LYS A 277 -2.52 6.41 -31.87
CA LYS A 277 -2.27 6.70 -33.28
C LYS A 277 -1.57 5.48 -33.90
N PRO A 278 -2.19 4.76 -34.84
CA PRO A 278 -1.50 3.69 -35.54
C PRO A 278 -0.29 4.29 -36.29
N PRO A 279 0.85 3.59 -36.35
CA PRO A 279 1.96 4.02 -37.18
C PRO A 279 1.48 4.04 -38.63
N ASN A 280 1.35 5.21 -39.23
CA ASN A 280 1.06 5.35 -40.66
C ASN A 280 2.19 4.69 -41.46
N ASN A 281 1.93 3.47 -41.92
CA ASN A 281 2.77 2.78 -42.88
C ASN A 281 2.32 3.21 -44.28
N THR A 282 2.75 4.39 -44.73
CA THR A 282 2.63 4.80 -46.14
C THR A 282 3.97 4.67 -46.82
N ASP A 283 4.40 3.44 -47.05
CA ASP A 283 5.42 3.10 -48.05
C ASP A 283 5.00 1.79 -48.71
N THR A 284 3.99 1.84 -49.58
CA THR A 284 3.85 0.98 -50.78
C THR A 284 2.52 1.25 -51.49
N LYS A 285 2.56 2.03 -52.58
CA LYS A 285 1.72 1.73 -53.76
C LYS A 285 2.56 1.89 -55.02
N ARG A 286 3.04 0.75 -55.51
CA ARG A 286 3.36 0.51 -56.92
C ARG A 286 2.07 0.67 -57.73
N LEU A 287 2.13 1.40 -58.84
CA LEU A 287 1.28 1.20 -60.02
C LEU A 287 2.13 1.43 -61.29
N THR A 288 2.37 0.33 -62.00
CA THR A 288 2.63 0.19 -63.46
C THR A 288 1.38 0.64 -64.25
N ASP A 289 1.32 1.08 -65.51
CA ASP A 289 2.26 1.16 -66.64
C ASP A 289 1.66 2.05 -67.79
N GLN A 290 2.52 2.80 -68.50
CA GLN A 290 2.56 3.13 -69.97
C GLN A 290 1.68 4.22 -70.65
N PRO A 291 2.08 4.77 -71.84
CA PRO A 291 3.44 4.94 -72.42
C PRO A 291 3.76 6.33 -73.07
N ALA A 292 5.06 6.52 -73.33
CA ALA A 292 5.83 7.44 -74.19
C ALA A 292 5.18 8.61 -74.99
N ASN A 293 5.77 9.81 -74.86
CA ASN A 293 6.26 10.56 -76.04
C ASN A 293 7.44 11.50 -75.71
N GLN A 294 8.32 11.68 -76.68
CA GLN A 294 9.70 12.20 -76.63
C GLN A 294 9.79 13.74 -76.60
N SER A 295 10.81 14.32 -75.94
CA SER A 295 11.72 15.37 -76.50
C SER A 295 12.91 15.68 -75.58
N ILE A 296 14.01 16.13 -76.19
CA ILE A 296 15.41 16.17 -75.73
C ILE A 296 15.82 17.62 -75.37
N GLU A 297 16.58 17.79 -74.26
CA GLU A 297 17.62 18.78 -73.80
C GLU A 297 17.87 20.17 -74.49
N PRO A 298 18.65 21.16 -73.91
CA PRO A 298 19.70 21.07 -72.85
C PRO A 298 19.86 22.21 -71.78
N ALA A 299 20.56 21.84 -70.68
CA ALA A 299 21.61 22.50 -69.87
C ALA A 299 21.65 24.01 -69.41
N SER A 300 21.69 24.18 -68.06
CA SER A 300 22.66 24.95 -67.20
C SER A 300 22.69 26.51 -67.14
N PRO A 301 23.30 27.19 -66.11
CA PRO A 301 23.75 26.81 -64.73
C PRO A 301 23.53 27.87 -63.58
N SER A 302 23.98 27.51 -62.35
CA SER A 302 24.46 28.37 -61.21
C SER A 302 23.39 28.97 -60.26
N ASN A 303 23.55 29.12 -58.93
CA ASN A 303 24.70 29.03 -57.99
C ASN A 303 24.18 29.03 -56.52
N ASN A 304 24.94 28.41 -55.59
CA ASN A 304 25.11 28.70 -54.14
C ASN A 304 23.87 28.69 -53.21
N THR A 305 23.89 28.29 -51.92
CA THR A 305 24.89 27.98 -50.89
C THR A 305 24.10 27.50 -49.66
N GLY A 306 24.69 26.67 -48.78
CA GLY A 306 24.21 26.53 -47.40
C GLY A 306 24.29 25.12 -46.83
N GLU A 307 25.34 24.88 -46.05
CA GLU A 307 25.52 23.71 -45.21
C GLU A 307 24.42 23.58 -44.15
N GLU A 308 23.97 22.36 -43.85
CA GLU A 308 23.68 22.00 -42.47
C GLU A 308 23.89 20.50 -42.23
N ARG A 309 24.76 20.22 -41.25
CA ARG A 309 25.18 18.89 -40.83
C ARG A 309 24.03 18.14 -40.17
N SER A 310 23.81 16.93 -40.66
CA SER A 310 22.97 15.89 -40.07
C SER A 310 23.43 15.54 -38.64
N ALA A 311 22.63 15.89 -37.64
CA ALA A 311 22.73 15.37 -36.28
C ALA A 311 21.46 14.58 -35.93
N SER A 312 21.61 13.25 -36.03
CA SER A 312 20.99 12.20 -35.22
C SER A 312 19.49 12.32 -34.86
N LYS A 313 18.67 11.62 -35.65
CA LYS A 313 17.33 11.12 -35.28
C LYS A 313 17.43 10.18 -34.07
N TYR A 314 17.12 10.66 -32.87
CA TYR A 314 16.43 9.85 -31.87
C TYR A 314 14.99 10.37 -31.77
N ARG A 315 14.06 9.65 -32.42
CA ARG A 315 12.63 9.92 -32.24
C ARG A 315 12.29 9.62 -30.78
N LYS A 316 11.83 10.66 -30.08
CA LYS A 316 11.14 10.62 -28.78
C LYS A 316 9.92 9.71 -28.89
N THR A 317 10.08 8.40 -28.68
CA THR A 317 9.00 7.42 -28.74
C THR A 317 8.37 7.18 -27.37
N GLU A 318 7.04 7.30 -27.36
CA GLU A 318 6.03 6.69 -26.48
C GLU A 318 6.06 7.02 -24.98
N PHE A 319 5.07 7.84 -24.60
CA PHE A 319 4.79 8.33 -23.27
C PHE A 319 3.92 7.34 -22.47
N PHE A 320 4.52 6.23 -22.04
CA PHE A 320 4.01 5.29 -21.02
C PHE A 320 3.12 4.13 -21.51
N LYS A 321 3.46 2.93 -21.00
CA LYS A 321 2.70 1.68 -21.14
C LYS A 321 2.27 1.19 -19.74
N VAL A 322 1.07 0.59 -19.69
CA VAL A 322 0.47 -0.25 -18.62
C VAL A 322 -0.09 0.54 -17.42
N LEU A 323 -1.40 0.62 -17.11
CA LEU A 323 -2.62 -0.16 -17.39
C LEU A 323 -3.76 0.76 -17.91
N THR A 324 -4.46 0.35 -18.98
CA THR A 324 -5.81 0.86 -19.27
C THR A 324 -6.71 -0.32 -19.58
N ARG A 325 -7.63 -0.63 -18.67
CA ARG A 325 -8.83 -1.37 -19.02
C ARG A 325 -9.70 -0.39 -19.81
N VAL A 326 -10.05 -0.77 -21.03
CA VAL A 326 -11.06 -0.08 -21.83
C VAL A 326 -12.39 -0.47 -21.23
N ASP A 327 -13.04 0.45 -20.53
CA ASP A 327 -14.49 0.37 -20.33
C ASP A 327 -15.11 1.04 -21.57
N ASP A 328 -15.49 0.20 -22.53
CA ASP A 328 -16.48 0.55 -23.54
C ASP A 328 -17.87 0.33 -22.92
N GLU A 329 -18.79 1.27 -23.21
CA GLU A 329 -20.23 1.31 -22.87
C GLU A 329 -20.56 1.80 -21.43
N ASP A 330 -21.43 2.79 -21.16
CA ASP A 330 -22.50 3.38 -21.98
C ASP A 330 -22.88 4.75 -21.39
N ASP A 331 -22.84 5.80 -22.22
CA ASP A 331 -23.39 7.13 -21.95
C ASP A 331 -24.90 7.09 -22.27
N ARG A 332 -25.71 6.48 -21.39
CA ARG A 332 -27.19 6.61 -21.38
C ARG A 332 -27.80 6.45 -20.00
N LEU A 333 -27.97 7.56 -19.28
CA LEU A 333 -29.27 8.08 -18.82
C LEU A 333 -29.12 9.46 -18.17
#